data_AF-A0A6C2DXA4-F1
#
_entry.id   AF-A0A6C2DXA4-F1
#
_cell.length_a   1.000
_cell.length_b   1.000
_cell.length_c   1.000
_cell.angle_alpha   90.00
_cell.angle_beta   90.00
_cell.angle_gamma   90.00
#
_symmetry.space_group_name_H-M   'P 1'
#
loop_
_entity.id
_entity.type
_entity.pdbx_description
1 polymer ?
#
loop_
_entity_poly.entity_id
_entity_poly.type
_entity_poly.pdbx_seq_one_letter_code
_entity_poly.pdbx_strand_id
1 'polypeptide(L)'
;MHRDLKPENIIRSSVNGKLVLTDFGGVRLVKKPTINSEVGITWALGTEGYMPDEQTAGKTRFASDVYAIGCIAIEMLIRECPCPDGFETDANTGAILWRHRANVSGGLAEVISKMVAHSFTERYANGGEAL
;
A
#
# COMPACT_ATOMS: atom_id res chain seq x y z
N MET A 1 -5.30 9.24 -5.68
CA MET A 1 -4.59 7.96 -5.51
C MET A 1 -3.22 8.10 -6.14
N HIS A 2 -2.17 7.68 -5.45
CA HIS A 2 -0.78 7.80 -5.91
C HIS A 2 -0.39 6.67 -6.86
N ARG A 3 -0.78 5.44 -6.55
CA ARG A 3 -0.62 4.24 -7.42
C ARG A 3 0.80 3.72 -7.61
N ASP A 4 1.80 4.35 -7.00
CA ASP A 4 3.19 3.86 -7.00
C ASP A 4 3.89 4.29 -5.70
N LEU A 5 3.25 4.00 -4.55
CA LEU A 5 3.89 4.24 -3.27
C LEU A 5 4.93 3.16 -2.99
N LYS A 6 6.15 3.60 -2.74
CA LYS A 6 7.34 2.81 -2.43
C LYS A 6 8.36 3.69 -1.69
N PRO A 7 9.38 3.12 -1.03
CA PRO A 7 10.35 3.91 -0.29
C PRO A 7 11.03 5.00 -1.11
N GLU A 8 11.34 4.73 -2.39
CA GLU A 8 11.99 5.69 -3.30
C GLU A 8 11.14 6.93 -3.56
N ASN A 9 9.83 6.82 -3.38
CA ASN A 9 8.86 7.90 -3.56
C ASN A 9 8.56 8.64 -2.24
N ILE A 10 9.32 8.38 -1.18
CA ILE A 10 9.25 9.09 0.10
C ILE A 10 10.60 9.74 0.39
N ILE A 11 10.65 11.07 0.31
CA ILE A 11 11.86 11.84 0.62
C ILE A 11 11.75 12.50 1.99
N ARG A 12 12.86 12.60 2.70
CA ARG A 12 12.95 13.38 3.94
C ARG A 12 13.44 14.79 3.63
N SER A 13 12.62 15.79 3.93
CA SER A 13 12.99 17.19 3.76
C SER A 13 14.22 17.52 4.62
N SER A 14 15.26 18.07 3.99
CA SER A 14 16.47 18.53 4.69
C SER A 14 16.21 19.77 5.55
N VAL A 15 15.15 20.54 5.25
CA VAL A 15 14.84 21.80 5.94
C VAL A 15 14.13 21.55 7.27
N ASN A 16 13.18 20.62 7.32
CA ASN A 16 12.34 20.40 8.50
C ASN A 16 12.20 18.94 8.94
N GLY A 17 12.90 18.01 8.27
CA GLY A 17 12.90 16.59 8.61
C GLY A 17 11.60 15.84 8.33
N LYS A 18 10.60 16.48 7.72
CA LYS A 18 9.31 15.85 7.39
C LYS A 18 9.46 14.92 6.18
N LEU A 19 8.70 13.82 6.20
CA LEU A 19 8.54 12.94 5.05
C LEU A 19 7.59 13.60 4.04
N VAL A 20 7.96 13.55 2.76
CA VAL A 20 7.21 14.14 1.64
C VAL A 20 7.10 13.09 0.54
N LEU A 21 5.89 12.92 -0.01
CA LEU A 21 5.67 12.07 -1.17
C LEU A 21 6.15 12.77 -2.44
N THR A 22 6.78 12.01 -3.32
CA THR A 22 7.23 12.45 -4.65
C THR A 22 6.73 11.49 -5.72
N ASP A 23 6.97 11.84 -6.98
CA ASP A 23 6.60 11.04 -8.16
C ASP A 23 5.10 10.79 -8.31
N PHE A 24 4.39 11.87 -8.63
CA PHE A 24 2.96 11.83 -8.95
C PHE A 24 2.68 11.39 -10.40
N GLY A 25 3.63 10.78 -11.10
CA GLY A 25 3.47 10.34 -12.50
C GLY A 25 2.34 9.32 -12.71
N GLY A 26 2.02 8.55 -11.67
CA GLY A 26 0.92 7.57 -11.67
C GLY A 26 -0.45 8.11 -11.21
N VAL A 27 -0.54 9.38 -10.79
CA VAL A 27 -1.74 9.90 -10.09
C VAL A 27 -2.99 9.87 -10.95
N ARG A 28 -4.11 9.48 -10.31
CA ARG A 28 -5.44 9.61 -10.88
C ARG A 28 -6.32 10.52 -10.02
N LEU A 29 -6.90 11.53 -10.64
CA LEU A 29 -8.00 12.32 -10.08
C LEU A 29 -9.26 11.45 -10.00
N VAL A 30 -9.78 11.30 -8.78
CA VAL A 30 -11.05 10.63 -8.56
C VAL A 30 -12.15 11.63 -8.92
N LYS A 31 -12.68 11.55 -10.14
CA LYS A 31 -13.93 12.24 -10.49
C LYS A 31 -15.06 11.56 -9.72
N LYS A 32 -16.01 12.33 -9.16
CA LYS A 32 -17.23 11.78 -8.56
C LYS A 32 -17.86 10.77 -9.53
N PRO A 33 -18.33 9.60 -9.05
CA PRO A 33 -18.86 8.59 -9.94
C PRO A 33 -20.13 9.13 -10.60
N THR A 34 -20.06 9.44 -11.89
CA THR A 34 -21.25 9.51 -12.73
C THR A 34 -21.68 8.07 -12.97
N ILE A 35 -22.99 7.81 -13.07
CA ILE A 35 -23.62 6.48 -13.15
C ILE A 35 -23.03 5.56 -14.26
N ASN A 36 -22.31 6.15 -15.23
CA ASN A 36 -21.63 5.47 -16.33
C ASN A 36 -20.08 5.61 -16.32
N SER A 37 -19.46 5.90 -15.18
CA SER A 37 -17.99 5.94 -15.12
C SER A 37 -17.45 4.52 -15.11
N GLU A 38 -17.22 3.98 -16.31
CA GLU A 38 -16.44 2.77 -16.52
C GLU A 38 -15.18 2.85 -15.64
N VAL A 39 -15.00 1.83 -14.81
CA VAL A 39 -13.70 1.53 -14.19
C VAL A 39 -12.81 1.12 -15.36
N GLY A 40 -12.33 2.12 -16.11
CA GLY A 40 -11.52 1.92 -17.29
C GLY A 40 -10.31 1.08 -16.90
N ILE A 41 -10.16 -0.06 -17.56
CA ILE A 41 -9.03 -0.96 -17.43
C ILE A 41 -7.79 -0.11 -17.71
N THR A 42 -7.10 0.28 -16.66
CA THR A 42 -5.89 1.10 -16.75
C THR A 42 -4.72 0.14 -16.68
N TRP A 43 -3.68 0.34 -17.50
CA TRP A 43 -2.45 -0.46 -17.38
C TRP A 43 -2.01 -0.51 -15.91
N ALA A 44 -1.62 -1.70 -15.46
CA ALA A 44 -1.06 -1.91 -14.13
C ALA A 44 0.17 -1.01 -14.00
N LEU A 45 0.06 0.01 -13.14
CA LEU A 45 1.13 0.90 -12.75
C LEU A 45 1.40 0.61 -11.28
N GLY A 46 2.66 0.51 -10.92
CA GLY A 46 3.10 0.20 -9.56
C GLY A 46 4.41 -0.58 -9.58
N THR A 47 5.00 -0.71 -8.41
CA THR A 47 6.21 -1.50 -8.17
C THR A 47 5.81 -2.82 -7.53
N GLU A 48 6.36 -3.92 -8.06
CA GLU A 48 6.15 -5.28 -7.51
C GLU A 48 6.47 -5.31 -6.01
N GLY A 49 5.81 -6.16 -5.23
CA GLY A 49 5.93 -6.16 -3.76
C GLY A 49 5.15 -5.06 -3.00
N TYR A 50 4.87 -3.91 -3.62
CA TYR A 50 4.02 -2.85 -3.04
C TYR A 50 2.63 -2.74 -3.68
N MET A 51 2.45 -3.39 -4.84
CA MET A 51 1.22 -3.33 -5.63
C MET A 51 0.25 -4.46 -5.23
N PRO A 52 -0.98 -4.14 -4.79
CA PRO A 52 -1.99 -5.15 -4.47
C PRO A 52 -2.74 -5.66 -5.72
N ASP A 53 -3.38 -6.83 -5.62
CA ASP A 53 -4.07 -7.51 -6.72
C ASP A 53 -5.10 -6.65 -7.45
N GLU A 54 -5.89 -5.85 -6.73
CA GLU A 54 -6.88 -5.00 -7.37
C GLU A 54 -6.25 -3.90 -8.23
N GLN A 55 -5.02 -3.47 -7.91
CA GLN A 55 -4.27 -2.52 -8.71
C GLN A 55 -3.66 -3.20 -9.95
N THR A 56 -3.15 -4.41 -9.81
CA THR A 56 -2.70 -5.25 -10.94
C THR A 56 -3.84 -5.51 -11.92
N ALA A 57 -5.07 -5.70 -11.41
CA ALA A 57 -6.29 -5.86 -12.22
C ALA A 57 -6.85 -4.55 -12.79
N GLY A 58 -6.16 -3.41 -12.62
CA GLY A 58 -6.60 -2.09 -13.10
C GLY A 58 -7.78 -1.49 -12.34
N LYS A 59 -8.16 -2.06 -11.19
CA LYS A 59 -9.28 -1.65 -10.32
C LYS A 59 -8.78 -0.94 -9.05
N THR A 60 -7.79 -0.05 -9.20
CA THR A 60 -7.14 0.65 -8.09
C THR A 60 -8.12 1.43 -7.22
N ARG A 61 -7.90 1.40 -5.91
CA ARG A 61 -8.73 2.06 -4.87
C ARG A 61 -7.85 2.88 -3.94
N PHE A 62 -8.46 3.71 -3.09
CA PHE A 62 -7.73 4.36 -2.00
C PHE A 62 -7.10 3.35 -1.03
N ALA A 63 -7.78 2.24 -0.78
CA ALA A 63 -7.25 1.10 -0.02
C ALA A 63 -6.02 0.43 -0.67
N SER A 64 -5.77 0.68 -1.96
CA SER A 64 -4.54 0.20 -2.63
C SER A 64 -3.32 1.01 -2.20
N ASP A 65 -3.45 2.33 -2.08
CA ASP A 65 -2.38 3.18 -1.52
C ASP A 65 -2.15 2.84 -0.03
N VAL A 66 -3.21 2.49 0.72
CA VAL A 66 -3.10 2.04 2.12
C VAL A 66 -2.26 0.75 2.23
N TYR A 67 -2.50 -0.21 1.34
CA TYR A 67 -1.72 -1.45 1.27
C TYR A 67 -0.24 -1.16 1.04
N ALA A 68 0.08 -0.32 0.07
CA ALA A 68 1.46 0.05 -0.25
C ALA A 68 2.17 0.71 0.95
N ILE A 69 1.50 1.59 1.69
CA ILE A 69 2.05 2.19 2.93
C ILE A 69 2.29 1.11 4.00
N GLY A 70 1.38 0.15 4.13
CA GLY A 70 1.54 -0.99 5.03
C GLY A 70 2.75 -1.85 4.67
N CYS A 71 2.97 -2.13 3.38
CA CYS A 71 4.16 -2.81 2.88
C CYS A 71 5.46 -2.05 3.23
N ILE A 72 5.49 -0.73 3.00
CA ILE A 72 6.63 0.12 3.36
C ILE A 72 6.90 0.06 4.88
N ALA A 73 5.84 0.07 5.70
CA ALA A 73 5.98 -0.06 7.14
C ALA A 73 6.59 -1.42 7.54
N ILE A 74 6.13 -2.51 6.91
CA ILE A 74 6.67 -3.85 7.15
C ILE A 74 8.15 -3.92 6.76
N GLU A 75 8.50 -3.46 5.56
CA GLU A 75 9.89 -3.41 5.08
C GLU A 75 10.79 -2.67 6.07
N MET A 76 10.37 -1.50 6.57
CA MET A 76 11.15 -0.74 7.55
C MET A 76 11.33 -1.50 8.88
N LEU A 77 10.32 -2.27 9.31
CA LEU A 77 10.35 -3.02 10.55
C LEU A 77 11.21 -4.27 10.47
N ILE A 78 11.16 -5.01 9.37
CA ILE A 78 11.91 -6.26 9.18
C ILE A 78 13.27 -6.05 8.49
N ARG A 79 13.48 -4.85 7.91
CA ARG A 79 14.68 -4.43 7.17
C ARG A 79 14.98 -5.30 5.95
N GLU A 80 13.94 -5.72 5.24
CA GLU A 80 14.02 -6.54 4.04
C GLU A 80 13.06 -6.01 2.98
N CYS A 81 13.59 -5.80 1.77
CA CYS A 81 12.82 -5.34 0.63
C CYS A 81 11.95 -6.49 0.10
N PRO A 82 10.65 -6.27 -0.12
CA PRO A 82 9.77 -7.29 -0.71
C PRO A 82 10.03 -7.51 -2.20
N CYS A 83 10.77 -6.64 -2.90
CA CYS A 83 10.97 -6.80 -4.34
C CYS A 83 12.06 -7.84 -4.66
N PRO A 84 11.90 -8.65 -5.73
CA PRO A 84 10.77 -8.67 -6.67
C PRO A 84 9.62 -9.61 -6.25
N ASP A 85 9.86 -10.53 -5.32
CA ASP A 85 8.99 -11.70 -5.10
C ASP A 85 7.77 -11.46 -4.18
N GLY A 86 7.70 -10.27 -3.57
CA GLY A 86 6.75 -9.95 -2.51
C GLY A 86 7.20 -10.44 -1.13
N PHE A 87 6.34 -10.23 -0.13
CA PHE A 87 6.54 -10.83 1.18
C PHE A 87 6.03 -12.27 1.22
N GLU A 88 6.57 -13.07 2.14
CA GLU A 88 5.98 -14.36 2.48
C GLU A 88 4.53 -14.20 2.95
N THR A 89 3.63 -15.05 2.43
CA THR A 89 2.20 -15.02 2.74
C THR A 89 1.70 -16.37 3.21
N ASP A 90 0.67 -16.35 4.06
CA ASP A 90 -0.06 -17.55 4.44
C ASP A 90 -0.88 -18.08 3.25
N ALA A 91 -0.67 -19.35 2.89
CA ALA A 91 -1.28 -19.94 1.69
C ALA A 91 -2.82 -20.04 1.74
N ASN A 92 -3.44 -19.99 2.93
CA ASN A 92 -4.89 -20.11 3.07
C ASN A 92 -5.60 -18.76 3.09
N THR A 93 -4.95 -17.75 3.67
CA THR A 93 -5.54 -16.43 3.94
C THR A 93 -4.97 -15.31 3.07
N GLY A 94 -3.80 -15.51 2.47
CA GLY A 94 -3.04 -14.47 1.76
C GLY A 94 -2.46 -13.41 2.68
N ALA A 95 -2.49 -13.59 4.00
CA ALA A 95 -1.96 -12.63 4.95
C ALA A 95 -0.43 -12.61 4.94
N ILE A 96 0.17 -11.42 4.96
CA ILE A 96 1.63 -11.26 5.02
C ILE A 96 2.18 -11.74 6.36
N LEU A 97 3.15 -12.65 6.31
CA LEU A 97 3.79 -13.27 7.48
C LEU A 97 5.00 -12.46 7.95
N TRP A 98 4.77 -11.30 8.58
CA TRP A 98 5.85 -10.41 9.01
C TRP A 98 6.02 -10.31 10.54
N ARG A 99 4.96 -10.55 11.31
CA ARG A 99 4.92 -10.29 12.77
C ARG A 99 6.00 -11.03 13.55
N HIS A 100 6.35 -12.25 13.15
CA HIS A 100 7.37 -13.05 13.83
C HIS A 100 8.79 -12.52 13.62
N ARG A 101 8.97 -11.54 12.72
CA ARG A 101 10.26 -10.98 12.31
C ARG A 101 10.53 -9.58 12.85
N ALA A 102 9.55 -8.98 13.52
CA ALA A 102 9.64 -7.62 14.03
C ALA A 102 9.26 -7.54 15.52
N ASN A 103 9.98 -6.71 16.28
CA ASN A 103 9.63 -6.37 17.65
C ASN A 103 8.81 -5.07 17.67
N VAL A 104 7.48 -5.20 17.70
CA VAL A 104 6.53 -4.07 17.69
C VAL A 104 5.39 -4.30 18.68
N SER A 105 4.78 -3.22 19.17
CA SER A 105 3.60 -3.32 20.03
C SER A 105 2.44 -4.02 19.31
N GLY A 106 1.61 -4.77 20.05
CA GLY A 106 0.43 -5.44 19.50
C GLY A 106 -0.49 -4.52 18.71
N GLY A 107 -0.80 -3.34 19.25
CA GLY A 107 -1.67 -2.36 18.60
C GLY A 107 -1.13 -1.86 17.25
N LEU A 108 0.14 -1.44 17.20
CA LEU A 108 0.77 -1.06 15.92
C LEU A 108 0.76 -2.22 14.92
N ALA A 109 0.99 -3.44 15.41
CA ALA A 109 0.99 -4.60 14.55
C ALA A 109 -0.41 -4.93 14.00
N GLU A 110 -1.48 -4.68 14.75
CA GLU A 110 -2.86 -4.86 14.29
C GLU A 110 -3.20 -3.83 13.21
N VAL A 111 -2.81 -2.57 13.41
CA VAL A 111 -2.99 -1.51 12.41
C VAL A 111 -2.29 -1.88 11.11
N ILE A 112 -1.00 -2.24 11.17
CA ILE A 112 -0.23 -2.62 9.97
C ILE A 112 -0.82 -3.87 9.31
N SER A 113 -1.17 -4.92 10.08
CA SER A 113 -1.81 -6.11 9.54
C SER A 113 -3.14 -5.79 8.84
N LYS A 114 -3.93 -4.85 9.38
CA LYS A 114 -5.15 -4.38 8.72
C LYS A 114 -4.86 -3.60 7.44
N MET A 115 -3.82 -2.76 7.42
CA MET A 115 -3.41 -2.02 6.21
C MET A 115 -3.05 -2.95 5.06
N VAL A 116 -2.43 -4.10 5.34
CA VAL A 116 -1.96 -5.07 4.33
C VAL A 116 -2.86 -6.29 4.15
N ALA A 117 -4.11 -6.26 4.62
CA ALA A 117 -5.03 -7.39 4.46
C ALA A 117 -5.17 -7.78 2.98
N HIS A 118 -5.24 -9.08 2.68
CA HIS A 118 -5.34 -9.56 1.29
C HIS A 118 -6.55 -8.94 0.57
N SER A 119 -7.73 -8.98 1.21
CA SER A 119 -8.92 -8.31 0.68
C SER A 119 -8.91 -6.81 0.97
N PHE A 120 -9.08 -5.98 -0.06
CA PHE A 120 -9.20 -4.53 0.10
C PHE A 120 -10.40 -4.09 0.97
N THR A 121 -11.41 -4.95 1.16
CA THR A 121 -12.58 -4.65 2.02
C THR A 121 -12.28 -4.78 3.51
N GLU A 122 -11.20 -5.47 3.86
CA GLU A 122 -10.74 -5.65 5.24
C GLU A 122 -9.74 -4.57 5.66
N ARG A 123 -9.18 -3.83 4.68
CA ARG A 123 -8.30 -2.69 4.90
C ARG A 123 -9.07 -1.46 5.34
N TYR A 124 -8.35 -0.46 5.87
CA TYR A 124 -8.88 0.89 5.99
C TYR A 124 -9.29 1.42 4.61
N ALA A 125 -10.44 2.08 4.52
CA ALA A 125 -10.98 2.53 3.24
C ALA A 125 -10.10 3.60 2.57
N ASN A 126 -9.37 4.38 3.37
CA ASN A 126 -8.45 5.42 2.94
C ASN A 126 -7.46 5.79 4.07
N GLY A 127 -6.43 6.58 3.74
CA GLY A 127 -5.40 6.97 4.71
C GLY A 127 -5.90 7.80 5.89
N GLY A 128 -7.06 8.48 5.78
CA GLY A 128 -7.64 9.22 6.90
C GLY A 128 -8.27 8.33 7.97
N GLU A 129 -8.68 7.11 7.63
CA GLU A 129 -9.23 6.13 8.58
C GLU A 129 -8.13 5.33 9.29
N ALA A 130 -6.91 5.31 8.74
CA ALA A 130 -5.77 4.60 9.30
C ALA A 130 -5.00 5.40 10.37
N LEU A 131 -5.39 6.66 10.63
CA LEU A 131 -4.81 7.59 11.59
C LEU A 131 -5.61 7.62 12.90
#